data_AF-A0A852ZHU8-F1
#
_entry.id   AF-A0A852ZHU8-F1
#
_cell.length_a   1.000
_cell.length_b   1.000
_cell.length_c   1.000
_cell.angle_alpha   90.00
_cell.angle_beta   90.00
_cell.angle_gamma   90.00
#
_symmetry.space_group_name_H-M   'P 1'
#
loop_
_entity.id
_entity.type
_entity.pdbx_description
1 polymer ?
#
loop_
_entity_poly.entity_id
_entity_poly.type
_entity_poly.pdbx_seq_one_letter_code
_entity_poly.pdbx_strand_id
1 'polypeptide(L)'
;MATHLFTPRQGLVTNRPPLDRSPLATGAPTAPMRPGGLKAVEHVVVLMQENRSFDHYFGTMRGVRGYGDRTPLVLPSGRPVSHQPRPGGGEVLPFSVREGAERAHRDPSDIQYLDPSAAGAGPR
;
A
#
# COMPACT_ATOMS: atom_id res chain seq x y z
N MET A 1 -57.77 -74.61 26.32
CA MET A 1 -56.52 -74.67 25.53
C MET A 1 -56.45 -73.44 24.66
N ALA A 2 -55.50 -72.53 24.90
CA ALA A 2 -55.25 -71.37 24.03
C ALA A 2 -53.77 -71.05 24.10
N THR A 3 -53.04 -71.41 23.05
CA THR A 3 -51.59 -71.21 22.96
C THR A 3 -51.33 -69.97 22.10
N HIS A 4 -50.59 -69.03 22.69
CA HIS A 4 -50.13 -67.80 22.06
C HIS A 4 -49.28 -68.06 20.81
N LEU A 5 -49.46 -67.24 19.78
CA LEU A 5 -48.51 -67.11 18.68
C LEU A 5 -48.04 -65.67 18.52
N PHE A 6 -46.71 -65.61 18.52
CA PHE A 6 -45.76 -64.52 18.43
C PHE A 6 -45.88 -63.72 17.12
N THR A 7 -45.77 -62.39 17.20
CA THR A 7 -45.65 -61.50 16.03
C THR A 7 -44.31 -60.77 16.06
N PRO A 8 -43.46 -60.88 15.02
CA PRO A 8 -42.36 -59.95 14.83
C PRO A 8 -42.68 -58.86 13.79
N ARG A 9 -42.31 -57.62 14.16
CA ARG A 9 -42.26 -56.41 13.33
C ARG A 9 -41.32 -56.56 12.13
N GLN A 10 -41.70 -56.02 10.99
CA GLN A 10 -40.81 -55.77 9.84
C GLN A 10 -40.85 -54.28 9.44
N GLY A 11 -39.66 -53.66 9.47
CA GLY A 11 -39.17 -52.74 8.43
C GLY A 11 -39.81 -51.36 8.24
N LEU A 12 -39.15 -50.35 8.79
CA LEU A 12 -39.33 -48.91 8.53
C LEU A 12 -39.05 -48.56 7.04
N VAL A 13 -40.09 -48.29 6.24
CA VAL A 13 -39.94 -47.59 4.95
C VAL A 13 -40.10 -46.09 5.20
N THR A 14 -38.98 -45.38 5.33
CA THR A 14 -38.96 -43.92 5.43
C THR A 14 -39.35 -43.31 4.09
N ASN A 15 -40.55 -42.74 4.02
CA ASN A 15 -41.03 -41.98 2.88
C ASN A 15 -40.32 -40.61 2.87
N ARG A 16 -39.16 -40.51 2.19
CA ARG A 16 -38.48 -39.23 1.98
C ARG A 16 -39.12 -38.53 0.76
N PRO A 17 -39.54 -37.26 0.87
CA PRO A 17 -40.00 -36.51 -0.30
C PRO A 17 -38.84 -36.38 -1.30
N PRO A 18 -39.13 -36.32 -2.61
CA PRO A 18 -38.09 -36.16 -3.62
C PRO A 18 -37.36 -34.84 -3.37
N LEU A 19 -36.03 -34.90 -3.29
CA LEU A 19 -35.20 -33.70 -3.21
C LEU A 19 -35.35 -32.95 -4.54
N ASP A 20 -35.95 -31.75 -4.46
CA ASP A 20 -35.92 -30.76 -5.54
C ASP A 20 -34.45 -30.48 -5.89
N ARG A 21 -34.05 -30.85 -7.11
CA ARG A 21 -32.69 -30.62 -7.64
C ARG A 21 -32.60 -29.32 -8.42
N SER A 22 -33.35 -28.29 -8.03
CA SER A 22 -33.11 -26.95 -8.54
C SER A 22 -31.72 -26.51 -8.09
N PRO A 23 -30.77 -26.22 -9.01
CA PRO A 23 -29.48 -25.68 -8.62
C PRO A 23 -29.74 -24.32 -7.95
N LEU A 24 -29.34 -24.18 -6.70
CA LEU A 24 -29.20 -22.87 -6.06
C LEU A 24 -28.18 -22.10 -6.89
N ALA A 25 -28.64 -21.16 -7.72
CA ALA A 25 -27.80 -20.31 -8.55
C ALA A 25 -26.94 -19.41 -7.64
N THR A 26 -25.85 -19.97 -7.12
CA THR A 26 -24.79 -19.23 -6.45
C THR A 26 -23.82 -18.78 -7.51
N GLY A 27 -24.03 -17.56 -7.99
CA GLY A 27 -23.18 -16.95 -8.99
C GLY A 27 -23.90 -15.74 -9.56
N ALA A 28 -23.79 -14.61 -8.86
CA ALA A 28 -23.93 -13.34 -9.57
C ALA A 28 -22.99 -13.42 -10.79
N PRO A 29 -23.41 -13.00 -12.00
CA PRO A 29 -22.52 -12.97 -13.14
C PRO A 29 -21.37 -12.03 -12.78
N THR A 30 -20.23 -12.61 -12.38
CA THR A 30 -18.97 -11.89 -12.36
C THR A 30 -18.72 -11.52 -13.80
N ALA A 31 -18.91 -10.25 -14.14
CA ALA A 31 -18.50 -9.73 -15.43
C ALA A 31 -17.04 -10.18 -15.65
N PRO A 32 -16.68 -10.70 -16.84
CA PRO A 32 -15.31 -11.05 -17.11
C PRO A 32 -14.45 -9.82 -16.82
N MET A 33 -13.40 -9.98 -16.01
CA MET A 33 -12.44 -8.92 -15.76
C MET A 33 -11.98 -8.43 -17.14
N ARG A 34 -12.14 -7.12 -17.42
CA ARG A 34 -11.73 -6.56 -18.72
C ARG A 34 -10.32 -7.05 -19.02
N PRO A 35 -10.06 -7.60 -20.22
CA PRO A 35 -8.75 -8.14 -20.54
C PRO A 35 -7.69 -7.07 -20.24
N GLY A 36 -6.87 -7.33 -19.24
CA GLY A 36 -5.86 -6.41 -18.77
C GLY A 36 -4.71 -6.29 -19.77
N GLY A 37 -3.83 -5.32 -19.53
CA GLY A 37 -2.63 -5.10 -20.33
C GLY A 37 -2.62 -3.73 -20.99
N LEU A 38 -1.51 -3.42 -21.66
CA LEU A 38 -1.26 -2.08 -22.22
C LEU A 38 -2.35 -1.64 -23.21
N LYS A 39 -3.00 -2.58 -23.92
CA LYS A 39 -4.11 -2.30 -24.85
C LYS A 39 -5.39 -1.79 -24.18
N ALA A 40 -5.52 -1.94 -22.86
CA ALA A 40 -6.66 -1.46 -22.08
C ALA A 40 -6.45 -0.04 -21.52
N VAL A 41 -5.27 0.57 -21.73
CA VAL A 41 -4.99 1.95 -21.31
C VAL A 41 -5.57 2.90 -22.36
N GLU A 42 -6.65 3.61 -22.01
CA GLU A 42 -7.31 4.58 -22.89
C GLU A 42 -6.58 5.94 -22.90
N HIS A 43 -6.07 6.37 -21.74
CA HIS A 43 -5.43 7.66 -21.57
C HIS A 43 -4.21 7.58 -20.64
N VAL A 44 -3.13 8.25 -21.02
CA VAL A 44 -1.97 8.48 -20.17
C VAL A 44 -1.93 9.97 -19.85
N VAL A 45 -2.04 10.31 -18.56
CA VAL A 45 -1.83 11.68 -18.08
C VAL A 45 -0.42 11.76 -17.52
N VAL A 46 0.41 12.60 -18.14
CA VAL A 46 1.77 12.87 -17.66
C VAL A 46 1.75 14.15 -16.84
N LEU A 47 2.00 14.03 -15.53
CA LEU A 47 2.18 15.17 -14.65
C LEU A 47 3.64 15.60 -14.68
N MET A 48 3.88 16.84 -15.11
CA MET A 48 5.20 17.44 -15.06
C MET A 48 5.38 18.06 -13.68
N GLN A 49 6.22 17.43 -12.86
CA GLN A 49 6.57 17.95 -11.54
C GLN A 49 7.78 18.88 -11.65
N GLU A 50 7.90 19.80 -10.71
CA GLU A 50 9.11 20.60 -10.56
C GLU A 50 10.36 19.72 -10.41
N ASN A 51 11.49 20.24 -10.87
CA ASN A 51 12.79 19.60 -10.73
C ASN A 51 13.25 19.55 -9.27
N ARG A 52 12.74 18.57 -8.52
CA ARG A 52 13.24 18.22 -7.19
C ARG A 52 13.62 16.75 -7.15
N SER A 53 14.74 16.48 -6.48
CA SER A 53 15.28 15.12 -6.38
C SER A 53 14.31 14.19 -5.66
N PHE A 54 14.36 12.90 -6.00
CA PHE A 54 13.54 11.87 -5.38
C PHE A 54 13.69 11.86 -3.86
N ASP A 55 14.92 12.01 -3.35
CA ASP A 55 15.20 12.04 -1.91
C ASP A 55 14.52 13.24 -1.22
N HIS A 56 14.30 14.36 -1.91
CA HIS A 56 13.59 15.50 -1.36
C HIS A 56 12.09 15.20 -1.15
N TYR A 57 11.44 14.51 -2.09
CA TYR A 57 10.02 14.19 -1.98
C TYR A 57 9.75 12.96 -1.12
N PHE A 58 10.62 11.97 -1.18
CA PHE A 58 10.35 10.62 -0.68
C PHE A 58 11.47 10.05 0.19
N GLY A 59 12.54 10.80 0.44
CA GLY A 59 13.70 10.31 1.20
C GLY A 59 13.38 9.88 2.62
N THR A 60 12.26 10.32 3.20
CA THR A 60 11.80 9.90 4.54
C THR A 60 10.63 8.91 4.50
N MET A 61 10.16 8.52 3.31
CA MET A 61 9.03 7.61 3.15
C MET A 61 9.43 6.18 3.55
N ARG A 62 8.53 5.47 4.24
CA ARG A 62 8.78 4.06 4.62
C ARG A 62 8.98 3.20 3.37
N GLY A 63 10.01 2.37 3.39
CA GLY A 63 10.36 1.46 2.29
C GLY A 63 11.29 2.08 1.24
N VAL A 64 11.55 3.39 1.32
CA VAL A 64 12.60 4.04 0.53
C VAL A 64 13.93 3.89 1.26
N ARG A 65 14.98 3.53 0.53
CA ARG A 65 16.37 3.61 1.00
C ARG A 65 16.88 5.05 0.94
N GLY A 66 16.31 5.89 1.80
CA GLY A 66 16.55 7.33 1.83
C GLY A 66 17.24 7.77 3.12
N TYR A 67 16.86 8.95 3.61
CA TYR A 67 17.37 9.52 4.86
C TYR A 67 17.00 8.62 6.05
N GLY A 68 18.01 8.19 6.82
CA GLY A 68 17.83 7.32 7.97
C GLY A 68 17.70 5.83 7.63
N ASP A 69 18.07 5.42 6.41
CA ASP A 69 18.30 4.00 6.10
C ASP A 69 19.28 3.42 7.14
N ARG A 70 18.91 2.28 7.74
CA ARG A 70 19.74 1.57 8.73
C ARG A 70 20.96 0.91 8.08
N THR A 71 20.89 0.67 6.78
CA THR A 71 21.95 0.04 5.97
C THR A 71 22.27 0.91 4.75
N PRO A 72 22.75 2.16 4.96
CA PRO A 72 23.03 3.05 3.85
C PRO A 72 24.26 2.55 3.07
N LEU A 73 24.34 2.91 1.79
CA LEU A 73 25.58 2.74 1.04
C LEU A 73 26.69 3.54 1.72
N VAL A 74 27.81 2.89 2.01
CA VAL A 74 28.95 3.52 2.69
C VAL A 74 30.01 3.88 1.66
N LEU A 75 30.48 5.13 1.71
CA LEU A 75 31.57 5.64 0.87
C LEU A 75 32.93 5.13 1.39
N PRO A 76 34.00 5.19 0.58
CA PRO A 76 35.36 4.84 1.04
C PRO A 76 35.83 5.61 2.29
N SER A 77 35.24 6.77 2.55
CA SER A 77 35.46 7.57 3.77
C SER A 77 34.84 6.97 5.04
N GLY A 78 34.15 5.83 4.96
CA GLY A 78 33.47 5.19 6.07
C GLY A 78 32.13 5.83 6.46
N ARG A 79 31.67 6.82 5.69
CA ARG A 79 30.42 7.54 5.95
C ARG A 79 29.31 7.18 4.99
N PRO A 80 28.02 7.36 5.38
CA PRO A 80 26.90 7.11 4.49
C PRO A 80 26.97 7.94 3.20
N VAL A 81 26.32 7.48 2.14
CA VAL A 81 26.25 8.24 0.87
C VAL A 81 25.57 9.60 1.02
N SER A 82 24.74 9.85 2.04
CA SER A 82 24.19 11.20 2.30
C SER A 82 25.28 12.25 2.63
N HIS A 83 26.48 11.80 2.97
CA HIS A 83 27.60 12.60 3.43
C HIS A 83 28.59 12.82 2.27
N GLN A 84 28.17 13.58 1.25
CA GLN A 84 28.86 13.72 -0.04
C GLN A 84 30.16 14.53 0.11
N PRO A 85 31.34 14.03 -0.32
CA PRO A 85 32.58 14.79 -0.24
C PRO A 85 32.55 16.00 -1.20
N ARG A 86 33.02 17.16 -0.74
CA ARG A 86 33.14 18.36 -1.58
C ARG A 86 34.55 18.49 -2.15
N PRO A 87 34.71 18.83 -3.45
CA PRO A 87 36.01 19.23 -3.99
C PRO A 87 36.59 20.41 -3.19
N GLY A 88 37.83 20.29 -2.71
CA GLY A 88 38.46 21.27 -1.83
C GLY A 88 38.32 21.00 -0.33
N GLY A 89 37.70 19.87 0.04
CA GLY A 89 37.61 19.41 1.43
C GLY A 89 36.24 19.64 2.07
N GLY A 90 35.99 18.88 3.14
CA GLY A 90 34.70 18.84 3.82
C GLY A 90 33.64 18.05 3.06
N GLU A 91 32.38 18.28 3.43
CA GLU A 91 31.23 17.49 3.01
C GLU A 91 30.02 18.38 2.69
N VAL A 92 29.13 17.84 1.88
CA VAL A 92 27.79 18.34 1.61
C VAL A 92 26.81 17.35 2.21
N LEU A 93 26.07 17.80 3.21
CA LEU A 93 24.93 17.08 3.76
C LEU A 93 23.70 17.29 2.88
N PRO A 94 22.67 16.43 2.99
CA PRO A 94 21.39 16.71 2.37
C PRO A 94 20.87 18.08 2.84
N PHE A 95 20.36 18.88 1.90
CA PHE A 95 19.89 20.21 2.23
C PHE A 95 18.61 20.14 3.05
N SER A 96 18.60 20.76 4.23
CA SER A 96 17.39 20.97 5.00
C SER A 96 16.68 22.23 4.48
N VAL A 97 15.44 22.09 4.01
CA VAL A 97 14.61 23.23 3.58
C VAL A 97 14.36 24.17 4.75
N ARG A 98 14.15 23.61 5.96
CA ARG A 98 13.90 24.37 7.19
C ARG A 98 15.12 25.18 7.60
N GLU A 99 16.30 24.55 7.67
CA GLU A 99 17.53 25.29 7.99
C GLU A 99 17.87 26.31 6.89
N GLY A 100 17.58 25.99 5.62
CA GLY A 100 17.73 26.93 4.52
C GLY A 100 16.85 28.16 4.68
N ALA A 101 15.59 27.97 5.11
CA ALA A 101 14.65 29.06 5.40
C ALA A 101 15.16 29.95 6.53
N GLU A 102 15.61 29.34 7.62
CA GLU A 102 16.18 30.04 8.79
C GLU A 102 17.41 30.87 8.40
N ARG A 103 18.35 30.29 7.63
CA ARG A 103 19.54 31.00 7.12
C ARG A 103 19.18 32.15 6.18
N ALA A 104 18.06 32.03 5.46
CA ALA A 104 17.55 33.07 4.58
C ALA A 104 16.65 34.11 5.30
N HIS A 105 16.48 33.99 6.62
CA HIS A 105 15.55 34.81 7.41
C HIS A 105 14.11 34.81 6.84
N ARG A 106 13.68 33.67 6.33
CA ARG A 106 12.34 33.45 5.77
C ARG A 106 11.47 32.76 6.81
N ASP A 107 10.22 33.19 6.94
CA ASP A 107 9.27 32.47 7.78
C ASP A 107 8.99 31.08 7.17
N PRO A 108 9.03 29.99 7.94
CA PRO A 108 8.67 28.67 7.45
C PRO A 108 7.26 28.60 6.83
N SER A 109 6.31 29.44 7.25
CA SER A 109 4.97 29.49 6.63
C SER A 109 4.98 30.02 5.21
N ASP A 110 5.99 30.81 4.83
CA ASP A 110 6.14 31.29 3.44
C ASP A 110 6.58 30.19 2.47
N ILE A 111 6.99 29.04 3.01
CA ILE A 111 7.42 27.90 2.24
C ILE A 111 6.30 26.88 2.29
N GLN A 112 5.72 26.63 1.11
CA GLN A 112 4.51 25.83 0.88
C GLN A 112 4.52 24.42 1.50
N TYR A 113 5.69 23.90 1.91
CA TYR A 113 5.88 22.58 2.52
C TYR A 113 6.34 22.59 3.98
N LEU A 114 6.61 23.77 4.54
CA LEU A 114 7.04 23.95 5.92
C LEU A 114 5.98 24.64 6.78
N ASP A 115 4.89 25.10 6.16
CA ASP A 115 3.72 25.60 6.87
C ASP A 115 3.16 24.51 7.81
N PRO A 116 3.15 24.75 9.14
CA PRO A 116 2.60 23.81 10.10
C PRO A 116 1.10 23.53 9.90
N SER A 117 0.36 24.40 9.20
CA SER A 117 -1.05 24.18 8.89
C SER A 117 -1.29 23.03 7.90
N ALA A 118 -0.31 22.72 7.05
CA ALA A 118 -0.37 21.63 6.07
C ALA A 118 -0.29 20.23 6.70
N ALA A 119 0.18 20.12 7.95
CA ALA A 119 0.33 18.83 8.65
C ALA A 119 -0.99 18.28 9.22
N GLY A 120 -2.12 18.99 9.08
CA GLY A 120 -3.36 18.72 9.81
C GLY A 120 -4.58 18.26 9.01
N ALA A 121 -4.51 18.12 7.68
CA ALA A 121 -5.69 17.79 6.86
C ALA A 121 -5.80 16.28 6.57
N GLY A 122 -6.07 15.47 7.60
CA GLY A 122 -6.46 14.07 7.47
C GLY A 122 -7.68 13.78 8.34
N PRO A 123 -8.71 13.05 7.86
CA PRO A 123 -9.89 12.76 8.66
C PRO A 123 -9.50 11.91 9.87
N ARG A 124 -9.94 12.34 11.05
CA ARG A 124 -9.83 11.61 12.31
C ARG A 124 -10.79 10.43 12.36
#